data_AF-A0A2E8KX92-F1
#
_entry.id   AF-A0A2E8KX92-F1
#
_cell.length_a   1.000
_cell.length_b   1.000
_cell.length_c   1.000
_cell.angle_alpha   90.00
_cell.angle_beta   90.00
_cell.angle_gamma   90.00
#
_symmetry.space_group_name_H-M   'P 1'
#
loop_
_entity.id
_entity.type
_entity.pdbx_description
1 polymer ?
#
loop_
_entity_poly.entity_id
_entity_poly.type
_entity_poly.pdbx_seq_one_letter_code
_entity_poly.pdbx_strand_id
1 'polypeptide(L)' 'MISFKNVSCTFEDGAGIENATFDIEPGEFVCIIGPTGAGKTTFLKL' A
#
# COMPACT_ATOMS: atom_id res chain seq x y z
N MET A 1 -1.18 7.76 13.74
CA MET A 1 -1.04 8.41 12.43
C MET A 1 -0.05 7.60 11.62
N ILE A 2 -0.50 7.05 10.49
CA ILE A 2 0.36 6.38 9.49
C ILE A 2 0.32 7.27 8.25
N SER A 3 1.48 7.58 7.66
CA SER A 3 1.57 8.46 6.50
C SER A 3 2.53 7.88 5.47
N PHE A 4 2.05 7.71 4.25
CA PHE A 4 2.84 7.32 3.09
C PHE A 4 2.91 8.52 2.14
N LYS A 5 4.11 8.83 1.64
CA LYS A 5 4.35 9.92 0.69
C LYS A 5 5.21 9.43 -0.46
N ASN A 6 4.60 9.32 -1.64
CA ASN A 6 5.26 8.85 -2.87
C ASN A 6 6.02 7.52 -2.68
N VAL A 7 5.40 6.55 -2.01
CA VAL A 7 6.04 5.26 -1.73
C VAL A 7 5.87 4.33 -2.93
N SER A 8 6.99 3.81 -3.43
CA SER A 8 7.03 2.81 -4.49
C SER A 8 7.87 1.62 -4.03
N CYS A 9 7.40 0.40 -4.28
CA CYS A 9 8.10 -0.83 -3.94
C CYS A 9 7.74 -1.91 -4.95
N THR A 10 8.74 -2.63 -5.45
CA THR A 10 8.58 -3.70 -6.44
C THR A 10 9.41 -4.90 -6.00
N PHE A 11 8.79 -6.08 -6.00
CA PHE A 11 9.47 -7.35 -5.75
C PHE A 11 9.99 -7.97 -7.05
N GLU A 12 10.81 -9.02 -6.93
CA GLU A 12 11.44 -9.70 -8.06
C GLU A 12 10.44 -10.30 -9.06
N ASP A 13 9.23 -10.64 -8.60
CA ASP A 13 8.13 -11.15 -9.43
C ASP A 13 7.33 -10.05 -10.15
N GLY A 14 7.75 -8.78 -10.01
CA GLY A 14 7.10 -7.62 -10.61
C GLY A 14 5.86 -7.13 -9.84
N ALA A 15 5.48 -7.78 -8.73
CA ALA A 15 4.39 -7.30 -7.89
C ALA A 15 4.87 -6.10 -7.06
N GLY A 16 4.07 -5.05 -6.99
CA GLY A 16 4.49 -3.83 -6.35
C GLY A 16 3.37 -2.83 -6.11
N ILE A 17 3.75 -1.74 -5.45
CA ILE A 17 2.98 -0.51 -5.38
C ILE A 17 3.79 0.61 -6.02
N GLU A 18 3.12 1.55 -6.66
CA GLU A 18 3.75 2.70 -7.31
C GLU A 18 3.07 3.98 -6.82
N ASN A 19 3.87 4.94 -6.36
CA ASN A 19 3.44 6.28 -5.95
C ASN A 19 2.29 6.30 -4.94
N ALA A 20 2.29 5.37 -3.99
CA ALA A 20 1.28 5.34 -2.93
C ALA A 20 1.46 6.54 -2.00
N THR A 21 0.39 7.34 -1.88
CA THR A 21 0.31 8.50 -0.99
C THR A 21 -1.02 8.50 -0.28
N PHE A 22 -1.00 8.36 1.05
CA PHE A 22 -2.19 8.35 1.89
C PHE A 22 -1.82 8.61 3.35
N ASP A 23 -2.79 9.07 4.11
CA ASP A 23 -2.70 9.29 5.56
C ASP A 23 -3.81 8.49 6.24
N ILE A 24 -3.49 7.86 7.37
CA ILE A 24 -4.45 7.15 8.23
C ILE A 24 -4.37 7.74 9.64
N GLU A 25 -5.49 8.28 10.09
CA GLU A 25 -5.61 8.92 11.38
C GLU A 25 -5.95 7.91 12.50
N PRO A 26 -5.61 8.21 13.78
CA PRO A 26 -6.00 7.37 14.89
C PRO A 26 -7.52 7.16 14.96
N GLY A 27 -7.95 5.89 15.02
CA GLY A 27 -9.36 5.52 15.09
C GLY A 27 -10.01 5.19 13.75
N GLU A 28 -9.32 5.38 12.63
CA GLU A 28 -9.82 4.96 11.32
C GLU A 28 -9.70 3.46 11.11
N PHE A 29 -10.75 2.88 10.52
CA PHE A 29 -10.74 1.51 10.04
C PHE A 29 -10.61 1.51 8.52
N VAL A 30 -9.48 1.03 8.02
CA VAL A 30 -9.14 1.09 6.59
C VAL A 30 -9.13 -0.31 5.99
N CYS A 31 -9.69 -0.45 4.79
CA CYS A 31 -9.67 -1.67 4.00
C CYS A 31 -8.99 -1.42 2.66
N ILE A 32 -8.12 -2.34 2.24
CA ILE A 32 -7.44 -2.29 0.95
C ILE A 32 -8.11 -3.30 0.02
N ILE A 33 -8.69 -2.82 -1.06
CA ILE A 33 -9.42 -3.63 -2.05
C ILE A 33 -8.78 -3.50 -3.44
N GLY A 34 -8.99 -4.51 -4.28
CA GLY A 34 -8.47 -4.53 -5.65
C GLY A 34 -8.26 -5.94 -6.19
N PRO A 35 -8.00 -6.10 -7.50
CA PRO A 35 -7.82 -7.39 -8.14
C PRO A 35 -6.59 -8.16 -7.61
N THR A 36 -6.54 -9.47 -7.86
CA THR A 36 -5.35 -10.28 -7.55
C THR A 36 -4.12 -9.68 -8.25
N GLY A 37 -3.00 -9.59 -7.54
CA GLY A 37 -1.76 -8.99 -8.06
C GLY A 37 -1.66 -7.46 -7.94
N ALA A 38 -2.69 -6.75 -7.49
CA ALA A 38 -2.67 -5.28 -7.35
C ALA A 38 -1.76 -4.72 -6.23
N GLY A 39 -0.83 -5.50 -5.69
CA GLY A 39 0.10 -5.02 -4.66
C GLY A 39 -0.46 -4.90 -3.23
N LYS A 40 -1.66 -5.42 -2.93
CA LYS A 40 -2.27 -5.32 -1.59
C LYS A 40 -1.41 -5.95 -0.48
N THR A 41 -0.90 -7.16 -0.71
CA THR A 41 -0.01 -7.83 0.25
C THR A 41 1.34 -7.13 0.34
N THR A 42 1.82 -6.57 -0.77
CA THR A 42 3.02 -5.73 -0.80
C THR A 42 2.85 -4.51 0.09
N PHE A 43 1.73 -3.81 -0.06
CA PHE A 43 1.38 -2.64 0.74
C PHE A 43 1.34 -2.93 2.24
N LEU A 44 0.71 -4.04 2.66
CA LEU A 44 0.59 -4.39 4.09
C LEU A 44 1.91 -4.82 4.75
N LYS A 45 2.95 -5.11 3.97
CA LYS A 45 4.27 -5.51 4.47
C LYS A 45 5.26 -4.34 4.61
N LEU A 46 4.89 -3.16 4.13
CA LEU A 46 5.67 -1.92 4.27
C LEU A 46 5.40 -1.27 5.62
#